data_AF-A0AAW0Y7E9-F1
#
_entry.id   AF-A0AAW0Y7E9-F1
#
_cell.length_a   1.000
_cell.length_b   1.000
_cell.length_c   1.000
_cell.angle_alpha   90.00
_cell.angle_beta   90.00
_cell.angle_gamma   90.00
#
_symmetry.space_group_name_H-M   'P 1'
#
loop_
_entity.id
_entity.type
_entity.pdbx_description
1 polymer ?
#
loop_
_entity_poly.entity_id
_entity_poly.type
_entity_poly.pdbx_seq_one_letter_code
_entity_poly.pdbx_strand_id
1 'polypeptide(L)'
;MRTFGIVLAFLCCVAAQDAVVVTVNRDDVYQTMLGFGGAFTDSTGFNVVSLPSEAQEYFLRSYFAEEGNAYSIGRIPIAGADCSTRTYSYDDVEGDVDLVHWNLTYEDYDYKIPLILRAIELAPRPVKLFGSPWAPPAWMKTNGEFNGAGILIKEMWQPYANYLVKFVEAYEAEGVGLW
;
A
#
# COMPACT_ATOMS: atom_id res chain seq x y z
N MET A 1 9.43 13.45 -29.43
CA MET A 1 8.15 12.76 -29.22
C MET A 1 7.06 13.82 -29.21
N ARG A 2 6.09 13.79 -30.12
CA ARG A 2 5.05 14.83 -30.22
C ARG A 2 3.83 14.38 -29.42
N THR A 3 3.52 15.06 -28.32
CA THR A 3 2.26 14.90 -27.58
C THR A 3 1.12 15.43 -28.45
N PHE A 4 0.23 14.55 -28.89
CA PHE A 4 -1.06 14.95 -29.47
C PHE A 4 -2.00 15.30 -28.32
N GLY A 5 -2.10 16.59 -27.98
CA GLY A 5 -3.13 17.08 -27.08
C GLY A 5 -4.46 17.22 -27.82
N ILE A 6 -5.46 16.40 -27.49
CA ILE A 6 -6.84 16.66 -27.88
C ILE A 6 -7.34 17.78 -26.96
N VAL A 7 -7.48 18.99 -27.50
CA VAL A 7 -8.13 20.10 -26.80
C VAL A 7 -9.63 19.99 -27.08
N LEU A 8 -10.40 19.53 -26.10
CA LEU A 8 -11.86 19.64 -26.15
C LEU A 8 -12.28 21.06 -25.75
N ALA A 9 -13.00 21.73 -26.64
CA ALA A 9 -13.70 22.97 -26.35
C ALA A 9 -15.14 22.65 -25.92
N PHE A 10 -15.58 23.17 -24.77
CA PHE A 10 -17.00 23.14 -24.40
C PHE A 10 -17.74 24.20 -25.22
N LEU A 11 -18.50 23.74 -26.22
CA LEU A 11 -19.43 24.58 -26.97
C LEU A 11 -20.74 24.76 -26.19
N CYS A 12 -21.44 25.86 -26.46
CA CYS A 12 -22.78 26.10 -25.90
C CYS A 12 -23.69 24.91 -26.25
N CYS A 13 -24.44 24.40 -25.27
CA CYS A 13 -25.18 23.15 -25.38
C CYS A 13 -26.27 23.24 -26.46
N VAL A 14 -26.08 22.54 -27.57
CA VAL A 14 -27.14 22.22 -28.53
C VAL A 14 -27.30 20.71 -28.51
N ALA A 15 -28.20 20.21 -27.66
CA ALA A 15 -28.50 18.78 -27.60
C ALA A 15 -29.31 18.39 -28.84
N ALA A 16 -28.84 17.39 -29.59
CA ALA A 16 -29.61 16.76 -30.64
C ALA A 16 -30.81 16.00 -30.03
N GLN A 17 -31.91 15.90 -30.78
CA GLN A 17 -33.23 15.48 -30.28
C GLN A 17 -33.27 14.06 -29.66
N ASP A 18 -32.27 13.22 -29.93
CA ASP A 18 -32.14 11.83 -29.44
C ASP A 18 -30.82 11.56 -28.67
N ALA A 19 -30.12 12.59 -28.20
CA ALA A 19 -28.85 12.42 -27.50
C ALA A 19 -29.04 12.05 -26.01
N VAL A 20 -28.19 11.15 -25.51
CA VAL A 20 -28.07 10.92 -24.06
C VAL A 20 -27.36 12.12 -23.43
N VAL A 21 -28.06 12.83 -22.55
CA VAL A 21 -27.52 14.00 -21.84
C VAL A 21 -27.15 13.61 -20.42
N VAL A 22 -25.88 13.78 -20.07
CA VAL A 22 -25.39 13.70 -18.69
C VAL A 22 -25.21 15.11 -18.17
N THR A 23 -25.95 15.46 -17.11
CA THR A 23 -25.88 16.79 -16.49
C THR A 23 -25.03 16.71 -15.22
N VAL A 24 -24.08 17.64 -15.07
CA VAL A 24 -23.23 17.77 -13.88
C VAL A 24 -23.53 19.11 -13.22
N ASN A 25 -24.03 19.07 -11.99
CA ASN A 25 -24.16 20.26 -11.14
C ASN A 25 -22.92 20.37 -10.25
N ARG A 26 -22.18 21.48 -10.33
CA ARG A 26 -20.96 21.71 -9.54
C ARG A 26 -21.25 22.23 -8.13
N ASP A 27 -22.49 22.68 -7.87
CA ASP A 27 -22.92 23.17 -6.57
C ASP A 27 -23.40 22.03 -5.65
N ASP A 28 -23.77 20.89 -6.22
CA ASP A 28 -24.15 19.67 -5.49
C ASP A 28 -22.90 18.86 -5.12
N VAL A 29 -22.31 19.15 -3.96
CA VAL A 29 -21.07 18.50 -3.47
C VAL A 29 -21.35 17.35 -2.50
N TYR A 30 -20.48 16.32 -2.54
CA TYR A 30 -20.55 15.14 -1.67
C TYR A 30 -19.22 14.93 -0.92
N GLN A 31 -18.79 13.67 -0.73
CA GLN A 31 -17.56 13.34 -0.04
C GLN A 31 -16.30 13.87 -0.77
N THR A 32 -15.28 14.17 0.02
CA THR A 32 -13.92 14.40 -0.52
C THR A 32 -13.23 13.06 -0.73
N MET A 33 -12.69 12.85 -1.92
CA MET A 33 -11.91 11.65 -2.23
C MET A 33 -10.50 11.78 -1.64
N LEU A 34 -10.09 10.82 -0.80
CA LEU A 34 -8.77 10.85 -0.14
C LEU A 34 -7.60 10.74 -1.13
N GLY A 35 -7.79 10.01 -2.23
CA GLY A 35 -6.78 9.70 -3.23
C GLY A 35 -7.06 8.37 -3.93
N PHE A 36 -6.12 7.95 -4.77
CA PHE A 36 -6.15 6.67 -5.50
C PHE A 36 -4.75 6.07 -5.48
N GLY A 37 -4.65 4.74 -5.49
CA GLY A 37 -3.36 4.10 -5.59
C GLY A 37 -3.34 2.58 -5.59
N GLY A 38 -2.30 1.99 -5.02
CA GLY A 38 -1.99 0.55 -5.10
C GLY A 38 -1.41 -0.02 -3.81
N ALA A 39 -0.92 -1.26 -3.87
CA ALA A 39 -0.34 -1.97 -2.73
C ALA A 39 1.12 -2.35 -2.96
N PHE A 40 1.96 -2.10 -1.95
CA PHE A 40 3.36 -2.52 -1.87
C PHE A 40 3.45 -3.90 -1.22
N THR A 41 2.98 -4.93 -1.93
CA THR A 41 3.09 -6.32 -1.49
C THR A 41 4.49 -6.88 -1.77
N ASP A 42 4.86 -7.98 -1.10
CA ASP A 42 6.13 -8.67 -1.38
C ASP A 42 6.21 -9.09 -2.85
N SER A 43 5.11 -9.56 -3.44
CA SER A 43 5.04 -9.87 -4.87
C SER A 43 5.27 -8.65 -5.76
N THR A 44 4.70 -7.49 -5.43
CA THR A 44 4.98 -6.24 -6.18
C THR A 44 6.47 -5.96 -6.13
N GLY A 45 7.06 -5.99 -4.93
CA GLY A 45 8.45 -5.62 -4.80
C GLY A 45 9.42 -6.63 -5.40
N PHE A 46 9.17 -7.94 -5.25
CA PHE A 46 9.93 -8.98 -5.93
C PHE A 46 9.91 -8.82 -7.46
N ASN A 47 8.73 -8.58 -8.04
CA ASN A 47 8.61 -8.40 -9.49
C ASN A 47 9.32 -7.14 -9.98
N VAL A 48 9.20 -6.03 -9.25
CA VAL A 48 9.87 -4.77 -9.64
C VAL A 48 11.38 -4.92 -9.50
N VAL A 49 11.89 -5.41 -8.38
CA VAL A 49 13.34 -5.58 -8.15
C VAL A 49 13.98 -6.56 -9.15
N SER A 50 13.20 -7.49 -9.72
CA SER A 50 13.65 -8.40 -10.77
C SER A 50 13.82 -7.76 -12.16
N LEU A 51 13.34 -6.52 -12.36
CA LEU A 51 13.50 -5.79 -13.62
C LEU A 51 14.88 -5.11 -13.70
N PRO A 52 15.39 -4.80 -14.91
CA PRO A 52 16.52 -3.89 -15.06
C PRO A 52 16.21 -2.50 -14.47
N SER A 53 17.22 -1.79 -13.95
CA SER A 53 17.04 -0.51 -13.23
C SER A 53 16.23 0.54 -14.01
N GLU A 54 16.44 0.64 -15.32
CA GLU A 54 15.69 1.57 -16.19
C GLU A 54 14.19 1.22 -16.24
N ALA A 55 13.86 -0.07 -16.26
CA ALA A 55 12.48 -0.53 -16.26
C ALA A 55 11.82 -0.38 -14.88
N GLN A 56 12.58 -0.53 -13.79
CA GLN A 56 12.10 -0.21 -12.44
C GLN A 56 11.70 1.26 -12.31
N GLU A 57 12.58 2.16 -12.76
CA GLU A 57 12.31 3.60 -12.75
C GLU A 57 11.09 3.92 -13.64
N TYR A 58 11.03 3.38 -14.86
CA TYR A 58 9.87 3.57 -15.73
C TYR A 58 8.55 3.09 -15.09
N PHE A 59 8.58 1.94 -14.43
CA PHE A 59 7.42 1.40 -13.71
C PHE A 59 6.96 2.34 -12.59
N LEU A 60 7.88 2.79 -11.73
CA LEU A 60 7.53 3.68 -10.61
C LEU A 60 7.06 5.05 -11.10
N ARG A 61 7.71 5.62 -12.12
CA ARG A 61 7.26 6.88 -12.73
C ARG A 61 5.87 6.76 -13.34
N SER A 62 5.57 5.64 -14.00
CA SER A 62 4.25 5.40 -14.59
C SER A 62 3.12 5.44 -13.55
N TYR A 63 3.39 5.02 -12.31
CA TYR A 63 2.38 5.02 -11.24
C TYR A 63 2.38 6.31 -10.40
N PHE A 64 3.54 6.80 -10.01
CA PHE A 64 3.65 7.84 -8.98
C PHE A 64 4.03 9.22 -9.52
N ALA A 65 4.77 9.31 -10.63
CA ALA A 65 5.20 10.60 -11.15
C ALA A 65 4.05 11.40 -11.77
N GLU A 66 4.25 12.71 -11.91
CA GLU A 66 3.26 13.65 -12.46
C GLU A 66 2.87 13.33 -13.90
N GLU A 67 3.82 12.85 -14.72
CA GLU A 67 3.55 12.42 -16.09
C GLU A 67 2.84 11.05 -16.19
N GLY A 68 2.70 10.34 -15.08
CA GLY A 68 2.05 9.04 -14.97
C GLY A 68 0.65 9.14 -14.34
N ASN A 69 0.29 8.13 -13.54
CA ASN A 69 -1.00 8.08 -12.85
C ASN A 69 -1.08 8.95 -11.59
N ALA A 70 0.05 9.52 -11.14
CA ALA A 70 0.16 10.37 -9.94
C ALA A 70 -0.56 9.79 -8.70
N TYR A 71 -0.34 8.49 -8.43
CA TYR A 71 -0.87 7.79 -7.26
C TYR A 71 -0.54 8.52 -5.96
N SER A 72 -1.51 8.57 -5.05
CA SER A 72 -1.43 9.30 -3.77
C SER A 72 -1.82 8.46 -2.55
N ILE A 73 -2.07 7.16 -2.74
CA ILE A 73 -2.34 6.19 -1.66
C ILE A 73 -1.48 4.94 -1.86
N GLY A 74 -0.92 4.41 -0.78
CA GLY A 74 -0.21 3.13 -0.78
C GLY A 74 -0.63 2.24 0.37
N ARG A 75 -1.06 1.02 0.07
CA ARG A 75 -1.33 -0.01 1.09
C ARG A 75 -0.09 -0.85 1.33
N ILE A 76 0.25 -1.10 2.59
CA ILE A 76 1.39 -1.91 3.01
C ILE A 76 0.86 -3.11 3.80
N PRO A 77 1.02 -4.36 3.32
CA PRO A 77 0.81 -5.53 4.17
C PRO A 77 1.77 -5.50 5.37
N ILE A 78 1.24 -5.72 6.58
CA ILE A 78 2.08 -5.86 7.77
C ILE A 78 2.52 -7.33 7.82
N ALA A 79 3.83 -7.56 7.67
CA ALA A 79 4.43 -8.86 7.41
C ALA A 79 3.86 -9.57 6.16
N GLY A 80 3.87 -10.90 6.15
CA GLY A 80 3.47 -11.71 5.00
C GLY A 80 1.97 -11.69 4.73
N ALA A 81 1.62 -11.81 3.45
CA ALA A 81 0.27 -11.96 2.95
C ALA A 81 0.18 -13.15 1.98
N ASP A 82 -0.98 -13.34 1.34
CA ASP A 82 -1.15 -14.28 0.24
C ASP A 82 -0.23 -13.97 -0.95
N CYS A 83 0.03 -12.68 -1.19
CA CYS A 83 0.98 -12.18 -2.20
C CYS A 83 2.44 -12.17 -1.69
N SER A 84 2.84 -13.18 -0.93
CA SER A 84 4.21 -13.38 -0.43
C SER A 84 4.73 -14.76 -0.85
N THR A 85 6.05 -14.90 -1.00
CA THR A 85 6.68 -16.18 -1.40
C THR A 85 6.80 -17.18 -0.26
N ARG A 86 6.65 -16.71 0.99
CA ARG A 86 6.61 -17.52 2.20
C ARG A 86 5.62 -16.92 3.19
N THR A 87 5.23 -17.74 4.15
CA THR A 87 4.47 -17.30 5.32
C THR A 87 5.44 -16.82 6.41
N TYR A 88 5.18 -15.66 7.00
CA TYR A 88 5.99 -15.09 8.08
C TYR A 88 5.23 -14.03 8.88
N SER A 89 5.67 -13.80 10.11
CA SER A 89 5.39 -12.59 10.87
C SER A 89 6.69 -11.87 11.22
N TYR A 90 6.60 -10.76 11.94
CA TYR A 90 7.75 -10.10 12.53
C TYR A 90 8.19 -10.74 13.85
N ASP A 91 7.41 -11.68 14.40
CA ASP A 91 7.68 -12.28 15.71
C ASP A 91 7.27 -13.76 15.76
N ASP A 92 8.06 -14.59 15.10
CA ASP A 92 7.80 -16.03 14.95
C ASP A 92 8.33 -16.87 16.13
N VAL A 93 8.93 -16.24 17.16
CA VAL A 93 9.39 -16.94 18.37
C VAL A 93 8.21 -17.18 19.29
N GLU A 94 7.87 -18.45 19.51
CA GLU A 94 6.73 -18.84 20.34
C GLU A 94 6.85 -18.33 21.78
N GLY A 95 5.78 -17.69 22.27
CA GLY A 95 5.71 -17.21 23.64
C GLY A 95 6.43 -15.88 23.90
N ASP A 96 6.87 -15.18 22.85
CA ASP A 96 7.52 -13.87 22.96
C ASP A 96 6.52 -12.71 23.19
N VAL A 97 5.82 -12.77 24.31
CA VAL A 97 4.77 -11.81 24.69
C VAL A 97 5.32 -10.38 24.79
N ASP A 98 6.61 -10.23 25.12
CA ASP A 98 7.30 -8.95 25.27
C ASP A 98 7.91 -8.45 23.95
N LEU A 99 7.74 -9.19 22.85
CA LEU A 99 8.21 -8.85 21.50
C LEU A 99 9.73 -8.63 21.43
N VAL A 100 10.52 -9.40 22.17
CA VAL A 100 11.99 -9.26 22.27
C VAL A 100 12.68 -9.59 20.95
N HIS A 101 12.14 -10.53 20.18
CA HIS A 101 12.64 -11.01 18.89
C HIS A 101 11.90 -10.40 17.71
N TRP A 102 10.97 -9.46 17.97
CA TRP A 102 10.25 -8.75 16.93
C TRP A 102 11.21 -8.00 16.02
N ASN A 103 11.14 -8.24 14.71
CA ASN A 103 11.93 -7.51 13.72
C ASN A 103 11.29 -7.51 12.33
N LEU A 104 11.55 -6.45 11.56
CA LEU A 104 11.28 -6.44 10.13
C LEU A 104 12.12 -7.51 9.42
N THR A 105 11.63 -8.00 8.28
CA THR A 105 12.29 -9.06 7.52
C THR A 105 12.91 -8.53 6.23
N TYR A 106 13.62 -9.40 5.50
CA TYR A 106 14.25 -9.01 4.24
C TYR A 106 13.22 -8.52 3.21
N GLU A 107 11.96 -8.99 3.26
CA GLU A 107 10.90 -8.49 2.39
C GLU A 107 10.59 -7.00 2.62
N ASP A 108 10.73 -6.50 3.85
CA ASP A 108 10.58 -5.07 4.11
C ASP A 108 11.78 -4.29 3.57
N TYR A 109 12.99 -4.72 3.88
CA TYR A 109 14.22 -4.00 3.54
C TYR A 109 14.60 -4.07 2.07
N ASP A 110 14.41 -5.22 1.42
CA ASP A 110 14.86 -5.45 0.05
C ASP A 110 13.76 -5.10 -0.97
N TYR A 111 12.48 -5.16 -0.57
CA TYR A 111 11.36 -5.00 -1.49
C TYR A 111 10.49 -3.79 -1.17
N LYS A 112 9.89 -3.72 0.02
CA LYS A 112 8.80 -2.75 0.29
C LYS A 112 9.34 -1.34 0.53
N ILE A 113 10.22 -1.18 1.52
CA ILE A 113 10.71 0.13 1.97
C ILE A 113 11.40 0.89 0.83
N PRO A 114 12.36 0.32 0.07
CA PRO A 114 13.02 1.04 -1.00
C PRO A 114 12.05 1.53 -2.09
N LEU A 115 11.07 0.70 -2.45
CA LEU A 115 10.06 1.08 -3.44
C LEU A 115 9.11 2.16 -2.94
N ILE A 116 8.73 2.12 -1.67
CA ILE A 116 7.89 3.13 -1.04
C ILE A 116 8.62 4.48 -1.02
N LEU A 117 9.88 4.50 -0.56
CA LEU A 117 10.67 5.73 -0.52
C LEU A 117 10.83 6.32 -1.92
N ARG A 118 11.14 5.49 -2.93
CA ARG A 118 11.24 5.95 -4.31
C ARG A 118 9.91 6.47 -4.86
N ALA A 119 8.79 5.83 -4.50
CA ALA A 119 7.46 6.31 -4.88
C ALA A 119 7.12 7.66 -4.26
N ILE A 120 7.48 7.89 -2.98
CA ILE A 120 7.30 9.17 -2.29
C ILE A 120 8.11 10.27 -2.99
N GLU A 121 9.37 10.00 -3.36
CA GLU A 121 10.23 10.96 -4.06
C GLU A 121 9.68 11.38 -5.43
N LEU A 122 9.06 10.44 -6.16
CA LEU A 122 8.52 10.69 -7.49
C LEU A 122 7.16 11.40 -7.45
N ALA A 123 6.40 11.24 -6.37
CA ALA A 123 5.03 11.70 -6.31
C ALA A 123 4.93 13.23 -6.27
N PRO A 124 4.06 13.87 -7.09
CA PRO A 124 3.87 15.32 -7.06
C PRO A 124 3.09 15.80 -5.83
N ARG A 125 2.56 14.88 -5.03
CA ARG A 125 1.75 15.13 -3.83
C ARG A 125 2.08 14.08 -2.77
N PRO A 126 1.85 14.36 -1.47
CA PRO A 126 2.08 13.38 -0.42
C PRO A 126 1.33 12.07 -0.67
N VAL A 127 2.05 10.94 -0.59
CA VAL A 127 1.48 9.60 -0.67
C VAL A 127 1.02 9.18 0.73
N LYS A 128 -0.29 8.95 0.90
CA LYS A 128 -0.84 8.44 2.16
C LYS A 128 -0.62 6.94 2.24
N LEU A 129 0.16 6.51 3.22
CA LEU A 129 0.49 5.11 3.43
C LEU A 129 -0.29 4.54 4.60
N PHE A 130 -0.81 3.33 4.49
CA PHE A 130 -1.46 2.66 5.60
C PHE A 130 -1.09 1.17 5.65
N GLY A 131 -0.91 0.68 6.88
CA GLY A 131 -0.65 -0.72 7.16
C GLY A 131 -1.94 -1.54 7.26
N SER A 132 -1.90 -2.80 6.82
CA SER A 132 -2.98 -3.77 7.12
C SER A 132 -2.39 -5.16 7.34
N PRO A 133 -2.58 -5.77 8.51
CA PRO A 133 -2.11 -7.14 8.74
C PRO A 133 -3.02 -8.16 8.07
N TRP A 134 -2.43 -9.28 7.64
CA TRP A 134 -3.19 -10.42 7.11
C TRP A 134 -3.53 -11.44 8.20
N ALA A 135 -2.58 -11.68 9.09
CA ALA A 135 -2.73 -12.50 10.29
C ALA A 135 -1.75 -12.04 11.39
N PRO A 136 -2.07 -12.26 12.67
CA PRO A 136 -1.07 -12.20 13.75
C PRO A 136 -0.07 -13.37 13.64
N PRO A 137 1.05 -13.33 14.39
CA PRO A 137 1.92 -14.49 14.56
C PRO A 137 1.16 -15.77 14.91
N ALA A 138 1.59 -16.91 14.37
CA ALA A 138 0.85 -18.17 14.48
C ALA A 138 0.58 -18.57 15.94
N TRP A 139 1.56 -18.40 16.82
CA TRP A 139 1.46 -18.71 18.25
C TRP A 139 0.49 -17.81 19.03
N MET A 140 0.05 -16.68 18.44
CA MET A 140 -0.97 -15.82 19.03
C MET A 140 -2.41 -16.25 18.68
N LYS A 141 -2.59 -17.27 17.84
CA LYS A 141 -3.89 -17.72 17.33
C LYS A 141 -4.35 -19.02 17.96
N THR A 142 -5.67 -19.19 18.10
CA THR A 142 -6.28 -20.41 18.66
C THR A 142 -5.95 -21.69 17.91
N ASN A 143 -5.58 -21.59 16.63
CA ASN A 143 -5.23 -22.73 15.80
C ASN A 143 -3.71 -22.94 15.69
N GLY A 144 -2.88 -22.05 16.25
CA GLY A 144 -1.41 -22.17 16.15
C GLY A 144 -0.86 -22.05 14.73
N GLU A 145 -1.65 -21.56 13.77
CA GLU A 145 -1.33 -21.57 12.35
C GLU A 145 -1.57 -20.19 11.74
N PHE A 146 -0.72 -19.77 10.80
CA PHE A 146 -0.89 -18.51 10.08
C PHE A 146 -2.19 -18.46 9.26
N ASN A 147 -2.52 -19.56 8.60
CA ASN A 147 -3.69 -19.69 7.74
C ASN A 147 -4.79 -20.53 8.43
N GLY A 148 -5.90 -20.74 7.72
CA GLY A 148 -7.05 -21.49 8.23
C GLY A 148 -7.89 -20.72 9.26
N ALA A 149 -8.94 -21.37 9.73
CA ALA A 149 -9.86 -20.79 10.71
C ALA A 149 -9.21 -20.73 12.09
N GLY A 150 -8.96 -19.50 12.57
CA GLY A 150 -8.43 -19.22 13.89
C GLY A 150 -8.67 -17.77 14.25
N ILE A 151 -8.81 -17.49 15.54
CA ILE A 151 -8.98 -16.13 16.07
C ILE A 151 -7.80 -15.79 16.98
N LEU A 152 -7.56 -14.49 17.17
CA LEU A 152 -6.58 -14.00 18.13
C LEU A 152 -6.99 -14.43 19.55
N ILE A 153 -6.07 -15.09 20.25
CA ILE A 153 -6.26 -15.50 21.65
C ILE A 153 -6.44 -14.24 22.51
N LYS A 154 -7.35 -14.26 23.49
CA LYS A 154 -7.73 -13.07 24.26
C LYS A 154 -6.54 -12.48 25.01
N GLU A 155 -5.69 -13.33 25.56
CA GLU A 155 -4.46 -12.97 26.26
C GLU A 155 -3.46 -12.25 25.33
N MET A 156 -3.57 -12.45 24.01
CA MET A 156 -2.69 -11.88 23.00
C MET A 156 -3.19 -10.55 22.43
N TRP A 157 -4.31 -10.01 22.90
CA TRP A 157 -4.84 -8.73 22.41
C TRP A 157 -3.86 -7.56 22.61
N GLN A 158 -3.29 -7.42 23.82
CA GLN A 158 -2.33 -6.36 24.09
C GLN A 158 -0.96 -6.60 23.43
N PRO A 159 -0.38 -7.81 23.48
CA PRO A 159 0.83 -8.13 22.72
C PRO A 159 0.68 -7.85 21.23
N TYR A 160 -0.45 -8.21 20.63
CA TYR A 160 -0.69 -7.94 19.22
C TYR A 160 -0.92 -6.45 18.92
N ALA A 161 -1.55 -5.69 19.82
CA ALA A 161 -1.61 -4.24 19.68
C ALA A 161 -0.20 -3.61 19.70
N ASN A 162 0.67 -4.07 20.61
CA ASN A 162 2.07 -3.63 20.67
C ASN A 162 2.85 -4.04 19.41
N TYR A 163 2.57 -5.22 18.85
CA TYR A 163 3.16 -5.70 17.59
C TYR A 163 2.85 -4.73 16.44
N LEU A 164 1.61 -4.21 16.36
CA LEU A 164 1.23 -3.23 15.36
C LEU A 164 1.88 -1.87 15.59
N VAL A 165 2.02 -1.43 16.84
CA VAL A 165 2.75 -0.19 17.19
C VAL A 165 4.21 -0.29 16.77
N LYS A 166 4.89 -1.40 17.09
CA LYS A 166 6.29 -1.64 16.67
C LYS A 166 6.46 -1.57 15.15
N PHE A 167 5.48 -2.06 14.38
CA PHE A 167 5.50 -1.90 12.92
C PHE A 167 5.48 -0.42 12.50
N VAL A 168 4.60 0.39 13.10
CA VAL A 168 4.54 1.83 12.81
C VAL A 168 5.88 2.50 13.15
N GLU A 169 6.39 2.27 14.35
CA GLU A 169 7.66 2.84 14.82
C GLU A 169 8.85 2.43 13.95
N ALA A 170 8.91 1.15 13.54
CA ALA A 170 9.98 0.64 12.69
C ALA A 170 9.93 1.24 11.28
N TYR A 171 8.75 1.35 10.67
CA TYR A 171 8.61 1.97 9.36
C TYR A 171 8.91 3.47 9.40
N GLU A 172 8.50 4.17 10.46
CA GLU A 172 8.84 5.58 10.67
C GLU A 172 10.36 5.78 10.83
N ALA A 173 11.05 4.88 11.53
CA ALA A 173 12.50 4.90 11.68
C ALA A 173 13.24 4.75 10.34
N GLU A 174 12.63 4.06 9.37
CA GLU A 174 13.11 3.89 7.99
C GLU A 174 12.64 5.02 7.05
N GLY A 175 12.04 6.09 7.59
CA GLY A 175 11.57 7.25 6.82
C GLY A 175 10.22 7.06 6.13
N VAL A 176 9.47 6.01 6.50
CA VAL A 176 8.16 5.69 5.94
C VAL A 176 7.05 6.00 6.96
N GLY A 177 6.54 7.23 6.91
CA GLY A 177 5.41 7.66 7.76
C GLY A 177 4.06 7.08 7.32
N LEU A 178 3.25 6.64 8.27
CA LEU A 178 1.88 6.17 8.02
C LEU A 178 0.83 7.26 8.28
N TRP A 179 -0.29 7.22 7.54
CA TRP A 179 -1.43 8.12 7.60
C TRP A 179 -2.47 7.68 8.64
#